data_AF-A0A933TZE9-F1
#
_entry.id   AF-A0A933TZE9-F1
#
_cell.length_a   1.000
_cell.length_b   1.000
_cell.length_c   1.000
_cell.angle_alpha   90.00
_cell.angle_beta   90.00
_cell.angle_gamma   90.00
#
_symmetry.space_group_name_H-M   'P 1'
#
loop_
_entity.id
_entity.type
_entity.pdbx_description
1 polymer ?
#
loop_
_entity_poly.entity_id
_entity_poly.type
_entity_poly.pdbx_seq_one_letter_code
_entity_poly.pdbx_strand_id
1 'polypeptide(L)'
;MGTFAARNLQRTERPDIDEIKGLSSTVMIEQKQIGKSARSTVGTVTEIYTYLRLLFSRIGSVKNLSAGHFSFNNTLGACKTCKGLGVEVTVDPNTIVDFIYSKHPDRKVVGNLYCYLLRGV
;
A
#
# COMPACT_ATOMS: atom_id res chain seq x y z
N MET A 1 5.29 -17.70 0.93
CA MET A 1 4.14 -18.54 0.50
C MET A 1 2.83 -17.75 0.56
N GLY A 2 2.49 -17.02 -0.51
CA GLY A 2 1.20 -16.34 -0.61
C GLY A 2 0.04 -17.33 -0.72
N THR A 3 -1.14 -16.92 -0.25
CA THR A 3 -2.41 -17.66 -0.24
C THR A 3 -2.82 -18.28 -1.58
N PHE A 4 -2.23 -17.85 -2.70
CA PHE A 4 -2.49 -18.40 -4.04
C PHE A 4 -1.72 -19.69 -4.34
N ALA A 5 -0.48 -19.84 -3.86
CA ALA A 5 0.36 -21.01 -4.14
C ALA A 5 -0.10 -22.26 -3.37
N ALA A 6 -0.69 -22.07 -2.19
CA ALA A 6 -1.26 -23.16 -1.38
C ALA A 6 -2.51 -23.81 -2.02
N ARG A 7 -3.15 -23.13 -2.98
CA ARG A 7 -4.41 -23.58 -3.58
C ARG A 7 -4.23 -24.54 -4.76
N ASN A 8 -3.06 -24.53 -5.40
CA ASN A 8 -2.76 -25.33 -6.61
C ASN A 8 -1.70 -26.42 -6.37
N LEU A 9 -1.19 -26.58 -5.14
CA LEU A 9 -0.31 -27.69 -4.83
C LEU A 9 -1.17 -28.96 -4.74
N GLN A 10 -0.87 -29.95 -5.59
CA GLN A 10 -1.47 -31.27 -5.46
C GLN A 10 -1.24 -31.73 -4.02
N ARG A 11 -2.32 -32.03 -3.30
CA ARG A 11 -2.23 -32.63 -1.97
C ARG A 11 -1.63 -34.01 -2.15
N THR A 12 -0.31 -34.11 -2.04
CA THR A 12 0.36 -35.40 -1.88
C THR A 12 -0.09 -35.99 -0.56
N GLU A 13 -0.49 -37.25 -0.57
CA GLU A 13 -0.82 -37.96 0.66
C GLU A 13 0.41 -38.02 1.56
N ARG A 14 0.19 -37.86 2.87
CA ARG A 14 1.28 -37.94 3.85
C ARG A 14 1.84 -39.37 3.82
N PRO A 15 3.15 -39.57 3.56
CA PRO A 15 3.73 -40.90 3.56
C PRO A 15 3.67 -41.51 4.97
N ASP A 16 3.47 -42.83 5.03
CA ASP A 16 3.43 -43.61 6.27
C ASP A 16 4.85 -43.86 6.76
N ILE A 17 5.36 -42.96 7.62
CA ILE A 17 6.73 -43.00 8.16
C ILE A 17 6.71 -42.52 9.61
N ASP A 18 7.38 -43.28 10.47
CA ASP A 18 7.42 -43.05 11.92
C ASP A 18 8.40 -41.94 12.32
N GLU A 19 9.55 -41.82 11.63
CA GLU A 19 10.59 -40.85 11.99
C GLU A 19 11.45 -40.45 10.78
N ILE A 20 11.79 -39.16 10.67
CA ILE A 20 12.70 -38.61 9.64
C ILE A 20 13.89 -37.97 10.34
N LYS A 21 15.10 -38.49 10.08
CA LYS A 21 16.38 -37.99 10.60
C LYS A 21 17.23 -37.37 9.50
N GLY A 22 18.15 -36.48 9.87
CA GLY A 22 19.13 -35.90 8.93
C GLY A 22 18.62 -34.75 8.07
N LEU A 23 17.47 -34.15 8.41
CA LEU A 23 17.03 -32.91 7.78
C LEU A 23 17.94 -31.76 8.25
N SER A 24 18.62 -31.12 7.31
CA SER A 24 19.27 -29.83 7.58
C SER A 24 18.20 -28.76 7.83
N SER A 25 18.51 -27.76 8.65
CA SER A 25 17.61 -26.64 8.88
C SER A 25 17.27 -26.00 7.53
N THR A 26 16.03 -26.17 7.08
CA THR A 26 15.61 -25.63 5.80
C THR A 26 15.23 -24.17 5.98
N VAL A 27 16.06 -23.26 5.47
CA VAL A 27 15.75 -21.83 5.41
C VAL A 27 15.17 -21.54 4.03
N MET A 28 13.88 -21.18 4.00
CA MET A 28 13.24 -20.78 2.75
C MET A 28 13.52 -19.30 2.48
N ILE A 29 14.37 -19.03 1.50
CA ILE A 29 14.68 -17.68 1.03
C ILE A 29 13.75 -17.36 -0.14
N GLU A 30 12.73 -16.55 0.10
CA GLU A 30 11.80 -16.09 -0.95
C GLU A 30 12.29 -14.74 -1.51
N GLN A 31 12.73 -14.72 -2.77
CA GLN A 31 12.96 -13.47 -3.50
C GLN A 31 11.62 -12.91 -3.98
N LYS A 32 10.82 -12.40 -3.04
CA LYS A 32 9.62 -11.66 -3.39
C LYS A 32 10.06 -10.29 -3.90
N GLN A 33 9.79 -9.99 -5.17
CA GLN A 33 9.95 -8.63 -5.67
C GLN A 33 9.12 -7.69 -4.80
N ILE A 34 9.75 -6.64 -4.26
CA ILE A 34 9.07 -5.66 -3.43
C ILE A 34 8.13 -4.88 -4.35
N GLY A 35 6.85 -5.24 -4.30
CA GLY A 35 5.81 -4.53 -5.01
C GLY A 35 5.81 -3.06 -4.58
N LYS A 36 5.76 -2.15 -5.57
CA LYS A 36 5.61 -0.72 -5.30
C LYS A 36 4.20 -0.49 -4.75
N SER A 37 4.10 -0.33 -3.44
CA SER A 37 2.90 0.17 -2.77
C SER A 37 3.20 1.58 -2.28
N ALA A 38 2.20 2.48 -2.33
CA ALA A 38 2.34 3.84 -1.81
C ALA A 38 2.70 3.87 -0.31
N ARG A 39 2.52 2.75 0.41
CA ARG A 39 2.87 2.59 1.83
C ARG A 39 4.20 1.88 2.06
N SER A 40 4.88 1.41 1.01
CA SER A 40 6.23 0.84 1.11
C SER A 40 7.24 1.96 1.24
N THR A 41 7.75 2.14 2.45
CA THR A 41 8.83 3.07 2.75
C THR A 41 10.11 2.30 3.07
N VAL A 42 11.26 2.97 3.04
CA VAL A 42 12.54 2.41 3.51
C VAL A 42 12.40 1.87 4.94
N GLY A 43 11.61 2.54 5.77
CA GLY A 43 11.37 2.14 7.15
C GLY A 43 10.64 0.80 7.29
N THR A 44 9.67 0.53 6.41
CA THR A 44 8.95 -0.75 6.39
C THR A 44 9.75 -1.86 5.71
N VAL A 45 10.54 -1.53 4.69
CA VAL A 45 11.35 -2.53 3.96
C VAL A 45 12.47 -3.06 4.84
N THR A 46 13.10 -2.18 5.63
CA THR A 46 14.18 -2.56 6.55
C THR A 46 13.66 -3.01 7.92
N GLU A 47 12.34 -3.00 8.14
CA GLU A 47 11.70 -3.26 9.43
C GLU A 47 12.12 -2.35 10.59
N ILE A 48 12.97 -1.34 10.37
CA ILE A 48 13.34 -0.36 11.41
C ILE A 48 12.10 0.33 11.99
N TYR A 49 11.09 0.54 11.15
CA TYR A 49 9.81 1.08 11.55
C TYR A 49 9.14 0.25 12.65
N THR A 50 9.30 -1.08 12.62
CA THR A 50 8.76 -2.00 13.63
C THR A 50 9.38 -1.76 15.00
N TYR A 51 10.67 -1.48 15.07
CA TYR A 51 11.35 -1.17 16.32
C TYR A 51 10.99 0.21 16.83
N LEU A 52 10.92 1.21 15.94
CA LEU A 52 10.56 2.58 16.30
C LEU A 52 9.16 2.66 16.92
N ARG A 53 8.14 2.01 16.32
CA ARG A 53 6.77 2.01 16.89
C ARG A 53 6.70 1.39 18.28
N LEU A 54 7.51 0.36 18.55
CA LEU A 54 7.60 -0.26 19.86
C LEU A 54 8.31 0.66 20.85
N LEU A 55 9.46 1.23 20.48
CA LEU A 55 10.22 2.16 21.30
C LEU A 55 9.35 3.36 21.70
N PHE A 56 8.70 4.03 20.75
CA PHE A 56 7.85 5.18 21.02
C PHE A 56 6.64 4.85 21.90
N SER A 57 6.08 3.65 21.76
CA SER A 57 5.00 3.20 22.67
C SER A 57 5.45 3.03 24.12
N ARG A 58 6.74 2.78 24.35
CA ARG A 58 7.29 2.58 25.70
C ARG A 58 7.79 3.86 26.34
N ILE A 59 8.34 4.79 25.55
CA ILE A 59 8.83 6.07 26.05
C ILE A 59 7.75 7.16 26.14
N GLY A 60 6.59 6.93 25.52
CA GLY A 60 5.48 7.87 25.56
C GLY A 60 4.89 8.02 26.97
N SER A 61 4.56 9.26 27.34
CA SER A 61 3.99 9.60 28.66
C SER A 61 2.47 9.40 28.76
N VAL A 62 1.81 9.12 27.64
CA VAL A 62 0.36 8.96 27.56
C VAL A 62 -0.05 7.54 27.96
N LYS A 63 -1.05 7.42 28.84
CA LYS A 63 -1.59 6.13 29.29
C LYS A 63 -2.17 5.34 28.10
N ASN A 64 -1.97 4.02 28.12
CA ASN A 64 -2.46 3.08 27.11
C ASN A 64 -1.91 3.30 25.68
N LEU A 65 -0.71 3.85 25.56
CA LEU A 65 -0.01 3.90 24.29
C LEU A 65 0.37 2.49 23.82
N SER A 66 0.16 2.26 22.54
CA SER A 66 0.53 1.02 21.87
C SER A 66 1.26 1.33 20.58
N ALA A 67 2.01 0.35 20.06
CA ALA A 67 2.67 0.48 18.78
C ALA A 67 1.70 0.80 17.62
N GLY A 68 0.40 0.49 17.78
CA GLY A 68 -0.65 0.86 16.83
C GLY A 68 -0.86 2.36 16.68
N HIS A 69 -0.64 3.14 17.74
CA HIS A 69 -0.75 4.61 17.71
C HIS A 69 0.37 5.27 16.90
N PHE A 70 1.49 4.58 16.72
CA PHE A 70 2.62 5.02 15.89
C PHE A 70 2.60 4.37 14.51
N SER A 71 1.48 3.73 14.14
CA SER A 71 1.34 2.99 12.89
C SER A 71 0.53 3.77 11.85
N PHE A 72 1.14 4.20 10.73
CA PHE A 72 0.41 4.79 9.60
C PHE A 72 -0.44 3.77 8.84
N ASN A 73 -0.20 2.48 9.07
CA ASN A 73 -0.98 1.37 8.53
C ASN A 73 -2.15 0.96 9.45
N ASN A 74 -2.26 1.54 10.65
CA ASN A 74 -3.31 1.24 11.61
C ASN A 74 -4.23 2.45 11.77
N THR A 75 -5.54 2.25 11.83
CA THR A 75 -6.51 3.32 12.05
C THR A 75 -6.27 4.12 13.34
N LEU A 76 -5.65 3.52 14.36
CA LEU A 76 -5.28 4.20 15.60
C LEU A 76 -4.19 5.26 15.42
N GLY A 77 -3.24 5.05 14.49
CA GLY A 77 -2.12 5.96 14.24
C GLY A 77 -2.17 6.67 12.89
N ALA A 78 -3.03 6.24 11.98
CA ALA A 78 -3.16 6.80 10.65
C ALA A 78 -3.86 8.16 10.67
N CYS A 79 -3.32 9.11 9.90
CA CYS A 79 -3.97 10.39 9.66
C CYS A 79 -5.36 10.17 9.03
N LYS A 80 -6.37 10.88 9.54
CA LYS A 80 -7.76 10.77 9.06
C LYS A 80 -7.94 11.27 7.63
N THR A 81 -7.20 12.31 7.25
CA THR A 81 -7.28 12.95 5.92
C THR A 81 -6.61 12.09 4.86
N CYS A 82 -5.31 11.80 5.01
CA CYS A 82 -4.54 11.05 4.00
C CYS A 82 -4.54 9.53 4.20
N LYS A 83 -5.23 9.01 5.23
CA LYS A 83 -5.31 7.57 5.56
C LYS A 83 -3.93 6.89 5.64
N GLY A 84 -2.98 7.62 6.22
CA GLY A 84 -1.60 7.17 6.40
C GLY A 84 -0.75 7.12 5.13
N LEU A 85 -1.18 7.74 4.02
CA LEU A 85 -0.40 7.82 2.78
C LEU A 85 0.61 8.97 2.78
N GLY A 86 0.42 9.99 3.62
CA GLY A 86 1.26 11.19 3.64
C GLY A 86 1.04 12.14 2.46
N VAL A 87 0.20 11.75 1.50
CA VAL A 87 -0.18 12.53 0.32
C VAL A 87 -1.70 12.58 0.20
N GLU A 88 -2.21 13.70 -0.28
CA GLU A 88 -3.61 13.87 -0.64
C GLU A 88 -3.71 14.06 -2.14
N VAL A 89 -4.55 13.25 -2.80
CA VAL A 89 -4.77 13.35 -4.24
C VAL A 89 -5.90 14.34 -4.45
N THR A 90 -5.54 15.57 -4.78
CA THR A 90 -6.49 16.63 -5.12
C THR A 90 -6.53 16.83 -6.62
N VAL A 91 -7.69 17.24 -7.12
CA VAL A 91 -7.84 17.65 -8.51
C VAL A 91 -7.29 19.07 -8.67
N ASP A 92 -6.30 19.24 -9.54
CA ASP A 92 -5.82 20.56 -9.95
C ASP A 92 -6.55 21.02 -11.23
N PRO A 93 -7.39 22.07 -11.16
CA PRO A 93 -8.11 22.59 -12.33
C PRO A 93 -7.20 23.05 -13.46
N ASN A 94 -5.98 23.51 -13.17
CA ASN A 94 -5.04 24.01 -14.19
C ASN A 94 -4.39 22.88 -14.99
N THR A 95 -4.33 21.67 -14.42
CA THR A 95 -3.89 20.45 -15.12
C THR A 95 -5.02 19.84 -15.95
N ILE A 96 -6.29 20.10 -15.60
CA ILE A 96 -7.47 19.61 -16.35
C ILE A 96 -7.73 20.46 -17.60
N VAL A 97 -7.56 21.77 -17.50
CA VAL A 97 -7.81 22.69 -18.60
C VAL A 97 -6.47 23.09 -19.19
N ASP A 98 -6.07 22.43 -20.27
CA ASP A 98 -4.95 22.85 -21.11
C ASP A 98 -5.28 24.21 -21.76
N PHE A 99 -5.09 25.30 -21.02
CA PHE A 99 -5.23 26.66 -21.52
C PHE A 99 -4.23 26.97 -22.65
N ILE A 100 -3.18 26.15 -22.80
CA ILE A 100 -2.21 26.24 -23.89
C ILE A 100 -2.85 25.82 -25.23
N TYR A 101 -3.73 24.81 -25.25
CA TYR A 101 -4.49 24.42 -26.45
C TYR A 101 -5.74 25.29 -26.71
N SER A 102 -6.14 26.11 -25.73
CA SER A 102 -7.30 27.00 -25.83
C SER A 102 -6.98 28.35 -26.51
N LYS A 103 -5.74 28.61 -26.96
CA LYS A 103 -5.33 29.86 -27.63
C LYS A 103 -5.71 29.95 -29.12
N HIS A 104 -6.83 29.37 -29.55
CA HIS A 104 -7.41 29.71 -30.84
C HIS A 104 -8.36 30.90 -30.68
N PRO A 105 -8.17 32.02 -31.40
CA PRO A 105 -8.85 33.30 -31.15
C PRO A 105 -10.38 33.27 -31.35
N ASP A 106 -10.93 32.22 -31.97
CA ASP A 106 -12.36 32.14 -32.31
C ASP A 106 -13.15 31.07 -31.54
N ARG A 107 -12.55 30.36 -30.58
CA ARG A 107 -13.31 29.41 -29.75
C ARG A 107 -13.57 29.98 -28.36
N LYS A 108 -14.74 30.61 -28.21
CA LYS A 108 -15.33 30.87 -26.89
C LYS A 108 -15.35 29.56 -26.11
N VAL A 109 -14.71 29.56 -24.95
CA VAL A 109 -14.93 28.54 -23.91
C VAL A 109 -16.35 28.76 -23.40
N VAL A 110 -17.32 28.22 -24.14
CA VAL A 110 -18.67 28.05 -23.63
C VAL A 110 -18.53 26.89 -22.65
N GLY A 111 -18.47 27.25 -21.36
CA GLY A 111 -18.35 26.31 -20.28
C GLY A 111 -19.33 25.17 -20.48
N ASN A 112 -18.84 23.95 -20.45
CA ASN A 112 -19.66 22.76 -20.49
C ASN A 112 -18.80 21.54 -20.20
N LEU A 113 -19.16 20.82 -19.15
CA LEU A 113 -18.75 19.46 -18.79
C LEU A 113 -19.06 18.40 -19.89
N TYR A 114 -19.20 18.77 -21.18
CA TYR A 114 -20.03 18.04 -22.16
C TYR A 114 -19.28 17.24 -23.24
N CYS A 115 -17.95 17.12 -23.23
CA CYS A 115 -17.32 16.26 -24.24
C CYS A 115 -17.52 14.75 -23.97
N TYR A 116 -17.98 14.36 -22.77
CA TYR A 116 -18.22 12.95 -22.42
C TYR A 116 -19.70 12.49 -22.49
N LEU A 117 -20.67 13.38 -22.72
CA LEU A 117 -22.11 13.03 -22.72
C LEU A 117 -22.76 12.94 -24.11
N LEU A 118 -22.04 13.21 -25.21
CA LEU A 118 -22.60 13.17 -26.58
C LEU A 118 -21.98 12.11 -27.50
N ARG A 119 -21.40 11.04 -26.93
CA ARG A 119 -20.97 9.85 -27.69
C ARG A 119 -21.41 8.56 -27.02
N GLY A 120 -22.70 8.47 -26.78
CA GLY A 120 -23.34 7.30 -26.19
C GLY A 120 -24.80 7.14 -26.60
N VAL A 121 -25.11 7.29 -27.89
CA VAL A 121 -26.16 6.58 -28.67
C VAL A 121 -25.71 6.59 -30.13
#